data_AF-A0AA44Z576-F1
#
_entry.id   AF-A0AA44Z576-F1
#
_cell.length_a   1.000
_cell.length_b   1.000
_cell.length_c   1.000
_cell.angle_alpha   90.00
_cell.angle_beta   90.00
_cell.angle_gamma   90.00
#
_symmetry.space_group_name_H-M   'P 1'
#
loop_
_entity.id
_entity.type
_entity.pdbx_description
1 polymer ?
#
loop_
_entity_poly.entity_id
_entity_poly.type
_entity_poly.pdbx_seq_one_letter_code
_entity_poly.pdbx_strand_id
1 'polypeptide(L)'
;RTAFAGATTGQQLLYALDEQVRRHEVAGLVTKYEGWDFLRAVVDDEGVCRGIVAQDLQTMEIKSFQADAVIMATGGPGIIFGKSTNSIINTGTAASAVYQQGAYYANGEFIQIHPTAIPGDDKLRLMSESARGEGGRVWTYKDGKPWYFLEEKYPAYGNLVPRDIATREIFDVCVEQKLGINGENMVYLDLSHKDPKELDIKLGGIIEIYEKFTGDDPRKLPMKIFPAVHYSMGGLWVDYKQMTSIPGLFAAGECDYSMHGGNRLGANSLLSAIYGGMVAGPNAIEYMKGLSKSSDAVSSTVYEQNELIETEKFNNILTLDGNENAYVLHKELGEW
;
A
#
# COMPACT_ATOMS: atom_id res chain seq x y z
N ARG A 1 -3.09 23.49 -1.10
CA ARG A 1 -2.86 22.89 -2.43
C ARG A 1 -1.84 21.78 -2.27
N THR A 2 -2.10 20.60 -2.84
CA THR A 2 -1.17 19.47 -2.86
C THR A 2 0.03 19.80 -3.75
N ALA A 3 1.26 19.53 -3.28
CA ALA A 3 2.46 19.63 -4.11
C ALA A 3 2.56 18.42 -5.04
N PHE A 4 3.01 18.62 -6.28
CA PHE A 4 3.06 17.57 -7.29
C PHE A 4 4.21 17.77 -8.29
N ALA A 5 4.61 16.68 -8.94
CA ALA A 5 5.52 16.68 -10.09
C ALA A 5 4.80 15.97 -11.25
N GLY A 6 4.06 16.74 -12.05
CA GLY A 6 3.14 16.20 -13.06
C GLY A 6 2.19 15.13 -12.47
N ALA A 7 2.05 14.01 -13.17
CA ALA A 7 1.29 12.84 -12.72
C ALA A 7 2.15 11.75 -12.05
N THR A 8 3.44 12.00 -11.80
CA THR A 8 4.44 10.98 -11.39
C THR A 8 5.14 11.32 -10.06
N THR A 9 4.52 12.13 -9.20
CA THR A 9 5.07 12.56 -7.90
C THR A 9 5.70 11.43 -7.07
N GLY A 10 5.02 10.28 -6.94
CA GLY A 10 5.55 9.14 -6.18
C GLY A 10 6.85 8.57 -6.76
N GLN A 11 6.95 8.50 -8.09
CA GLN A 11 8.17 8.06 -8.78
C GLN A 11 9.32 9.03 -8.55
N GLN A 12 9.07 10.34 -8.65
CA GLN A 12 10.09 11.36 -8.46
C GLN A 12 10.62 11.37 -7.02
N LEU A 13 9.75 11.20 -6.03
CA LEU A 13 10.14 11.07 -4.63
C LEU A 13 10.97 9.81 -4.40
N LEU A 14 10.56 8.66 -4.95
CA LEU A 14 11.28 7.41 -4.80
C LEU A 14 12.69 7.48 -5.41
N TYR A 15 12.83 8.04 -6.62
CA TYR A 15 14.14 8.20 -7.26
C TYR A 15 15.07 9.11 -6.46
N ALA A 16 14.55 10.23 -5.94
CA ALA A 16 15.34 11.13 -5.12
C ALA A 16 15.81 10.47 -3.82
N LEU A 17 14.94 9.70 -3.15
CA LEU A 17 15.29 8.98 -1.92
C LEU A 17 16.26 7.82 -2.19
N ASP A 18 16.03 7.03 -3.25
CA ASP A 18 16.92 5.93 -3.66
C ASP A 18 18.33 6.45 -3.99
N GLU A 19 18.42 7.58 -4.70
CA GLU A 19 19.72 8.24 -4.97
C GLU A 19 20.46 8.59 -3.67
N GLN A 20 19.77 9.10 -2.65
CA GLN A 20 20.39 9.40 -1.35
C GLN A 20 20.82 8.14 -0.61
N VAL A 21 20.02 7.07 -0.64
CA VAL A 21 20.39 5.78 -0.03
C VAL A 21 21.64 5.21 -0.71
N ARG A 22 21.70 5.24 -2.05
CA ARG A 22 22.89 4.80 -2.81
C ARG A 22 24.14 5.62 -2.47
N ARG A 23 24.00 6.93 -2.24
CA ARG A 23 25.11 7.76 -1.77
C ARG A 23 25.65 7.27 -0.42
N HIS A 24 24.77 6.87 0.50
CA HIS A 24 25.15 6.31 1.79
C HIS A 24 25.68 4.87 1.70
N GLU A 25 25.22 4.08 0.74
CA GLU A 25 25.75 2.77 0.39
C GLU A 25 27.21 2.88 -0.07
N VAL A 26 27.51 3.77 -1.02
CA VAL A 26 28.89 4.02 -1.49
C VAL A 26 29.80 4.52 -0.38
N ALA A 27 29.27 5.24 0.60
CA ALA A 27 30.01 5.70 1.77
C ALA A 27 30.22 4.61 2.84
N GLY A 28 29.69 3.39 2.65
CA GLY A 28 29.78 2.29 3.61
C GLY A 28 28.89 2.46 4.85
N LEU A 29 27.92 3.39 4.81
CA LEU A 29 27.00 3.67 5.91
C LEU A 29 25.70 2.86 5.83
N VAL A 30 25.38 2.34 4.64
CA VAL A 30 24.22 1.49 4.39
C VAL A 30 24.70 0.21 3.71
N THR A 31 24.26 -0.94 4.23
CA THR A 31 24.38 -2.22 3.53
C THR A 31 23.00 -2.61 3.04
N LYS A 32 22.86 -2.80 1.73
CA LYS A 32 21.58 -3.16 1.10
C LYS A 32 21.49 -4.67 0.89
N TYR A 33 20.39 -5.26 1.30
CA TYR A 33 20.06 -6.68 1.08
C TYR A 33 18.86 -6.77 0.14
N GLU A 34 19.11 -7.01 -1.14
CA GLU A 34 18.06 -7.17 -2.16
C GLU A 34 17.69 -8.64 -2.33
N GLY A 35 16.41 -8.93 -2.58
CA GLY A 35 15.91 -10.30 -2.69
C GLY A 35 15.77 -11.02 -1.35
N TRP A 36 15.82 -10.30 -0.23
CA TRP A 36 15.55 -10.83 1.10
C TRP A 36 14.11 -10.52 1.51
N ASP A 37 13.39 -11.50 2.03
CA ASP A 37 12.04 -11.33 2.57
C ASP A 37 12.01 -11.52 4.08
N PHE A 38 11.25 -10.67 4.77
CA PHE A 38 11.16 -10.68 6.23
C PHE A 38 10.28 -11.85 6.69
N LEU A 39 10.77 -12.62 7.67
CA LEU A 39 10.00 -13.72 8.25
C LEU A 39 9.49 -13.40 9.66
N ARG A 40 10.36 -12.86 10.53
CA ARG A 40 10.02 -12.52 11.91
C ARG A 40 10.95 -11.49 12.54
N ALA A 41 10.50 -10.85 13.61
CA ALA A 41 11.38 -10.15 14.54
C ALA A 41 12.07 -11.16 15.48
N VAL A 42 13.33 -10.91 15.82
CA VAL A 42 14.02 -11.61 16.91
C VAL A 42 13.67 -10.86 18.20
N VAL A 43 12.92 -11.50 19.09
CA VAL A 43 12.51 -10.93 20.38
C VAL A 43 13.19 -11.72 21.49
N ASP A 44 13.88 -11.04 22.39
CA ASP A 44 14.58 -11.68 23.52
C ASP A 44 13.64 -11.99 24.69
N ASP A 45 14.16 -12.65 25.73
CA ASP A 45 13.40 -13.03 26.93
C ASP A 45 12.86 -11.83 27.73
N GLU A 46 13.38 -10.62 27.48
CA GLU A 46 12.91 -9.36 28.08
C GLU A 46 11.79 -8.73 27.23
N GLY A 47 11.40 -9.35 26.11
CA GLY A 47 10.38 -8.85 25.19
C GLY A 47 10.89 -7.76 24.24
N VAL A 48 12.21 -7.57 24.12
CA VAL A 48 12.82 -6.53 23.30
C VAL A 48 13.20 -7.09 21.93
N CYS A 49 12.90 -6.35 20.86
CA CYS A 49 13.35 -6.69 19.52
C CYS A 49 14.86 -6.43 19.37
N ARG A 50 15.59 -7.44 18.92
CA ARG A 50 17.07 -7.47 18.78
C ARG A 50 17.53 -7.71 17.35
N GLY A 51 16.63 -7.60 16.39
CA GLY A 51 16.92 -7.90 14.99
C GLY A 51 15.76 -8.60 14.30
N ILE A 52 16.06 -9.21 13.17
CA ILE A 52 15.08 -9.92 12.34
C ILE A 52 15.62 -11.27 11.89
N VAL A 53 14.73 -12.17 11.47
CA VAL A 53 15.07 -13.31 10.60
C VAL A 53 14.48 -13.01 9.23
N ALA A 54 15.28 -13.23 8.19
CA ALA A 54 14.87 -13.05 6.81
C ALA A 54 15.37 -14.22 5.95
N GLN A 55 14.74 -14.38 4.78
CA GLN A 55 15.05 -15.40 3.79
C GLN A 55 15.54 -14.77 2.50
N ASP A 56 16.68 -15.25 1.99
CA ASP A 56 17.13 -14.95 0.64
C ASP A 56 16.28 -15.72 -0.38
N LEU A 57 15.60 -15.02 -1.28
CA LEU A 57 14.70 -15.61 -2.28
C LEU A 57 15.43 -16.28 -3.46
N GLN A 58 16.75 -16.14 -3.58
CA GLN A 58 17.56 -16.81 -4.60
C GLN A 58 18.20 -18.08 -4.05
N THR A 59 18.81 -17.98 -2.86
CA THR A 59 19.55 -19.11 -2.24
C THR A 59 18.68 -19.94 -1.30
N MET A 60 17.53 -19.40 -0.89
CA MET A 60 16.65 -19.93 0.16
C MET A 60 17.31 -19.97 1.55
N GLU A 61 18.46 -19.30 1.74
CA GLU A 61 19.11 -19.14 3.04
C GLU A 61 18.19 -18.39 4.01
N ILE A 62 17.93 -18.99 5.18
CA ILE A 62 17.26 -18.32 6.30
C ILE A 62 18.32 -17.97 7.33
N LYS A 63 18.40 -16.69 7.71
CA LYS A 63 19.31 -16.25 8.77
C LYS A 63 18.81 -15.03 9.52
N SER A 64 19.43 -14.77 10.66
CA SER A 64 19.21 -13.60 11.47
C SER A 64 20.10 -12.41 11.07
N PHE A 65 19.54 -11.22 11.26
CA PHE A 65 20.24 -9.95 11.14
C PHE A 65 20.09 -9.24 12.48
N GLN A 66 21.20 -9.14 13.22
CA GLN A 66 21.24 -8.50 14.53
C GLN A 66 21.09 -6.99 14.39
N ALA A 67 20.30 -6.37 15.26
CA ALA A 67 20.15 -4.92 15.29
C ALA A 67 19.68 -4.43 16.67
N ASP A 68 20.19 -3.27 17.09
CA ASP A 68 19.72 -2.59 18.30
C ASP A 68 18.32 -1.95 18.11
N ALA A 69 17.93 -1.67 16.87
CA ALA A 69 16.61 -1.15 16.52
C ALA A 69 16.21 -1.63 15.11
N VAL A 70 14.93 -1.95 14.92
CA VAL A 70 14.35 -2.38 13.65
C VAL A 70 13.24 -1.41 13.26
N ILE A 71 13.21 -0.95 12.00
CA ILE A 71 12.12 -0.10 11.48
C ILE A 71 11.40 -0.84 10.35
N MET A 72 10.12 -1.13 10.56
CA MET A 72 9.23 -1.73 9.56
C MET A 72 8.71 -0.64 8.62
N ALA A 73 8.92 -0.80 7.31
CA ALA A 73 8.39 0.10 6.28
C ALA A 73 7.81 -0.70 5.10
N THR A 74 6.99 -1.70 5.41
CA THR A 74 6.66 -2.82 4.50
C THR A 74 5.41 -2.62 3.65
N GLY A 75 4.80 -1.43 3.70
CA GLY A 75 3.57 -1.12 2.97
C GLY A 75 2.31 -1.79 3.56
N GLY A 76 1.17 -1.58 2.87
CA GLY A 76 -0.13 -2.12 3.29
C GLY A 76 -0.44 -3.54 2.78
N PRO A 77 -1.48 -4.19 3.33
CA PRO A 77 -1.92 -5.55 2.99
C PRO A 77 -2.91 -5.61 1.81
N GLY A 78 -2.79 -4.75 0.79
CA GLY A 78 -3.86 -4.58 -0.20
C GLY A 78 -4.19 -5.80 -1.07
N ILE A 79 -3.32 -6.81 -1.16
CA ILE A 79 -3.59 -8.02 -1.97
C ILE A 79 -4.51 -9.02 -1.27
N ILE A 80 -4.80 -8.87 0.02
CA ILE A 80 -5.73 -9.78 0.72
C ILE A 80 -7.17 -9.66 0.18
N PHE A 81 -7.49 -8.53 -0.45
CA PHE A 81 -8.78 -8.24 -1.07
C PHE A 81 -8.88 -8.71 -2.53
N GLY A 82 -8.06 -9.68 -2.93
CA GLY A 82 -7.98 -10.16 -4.31
C GLY A 82 -7.44 -9.09 -5.27
N LYS A 83 -8.33 -8.47 -6.05
CA LYS A 83 -7.94 -7.42 -7.02
C LYS A 83 -7.96 -6.04 -6.36
N SER A 84 -6.79 -5.42 -6.27
CA SER A 84 -6.65 -4.05 -5.76
C SER A 84 -5.74 -3.20 -6.64
N THR A 85 -5.62 -1.92 -6.31
CA THR A 85 -4.67 -1.02 -6.98
C THR A 85 -3.22 -1.21 -6.54
N ASN A 86 -3.00 -1.95 -5.45
CA ASN A 86 -1.69 -2.14 -4.84
C ASN A 86 -0.78 -2.99 -5.74
N SER A 87 0.52 -2.97 -5.46
CA SER A 87 1.44 -3.91 -6.10
C SER A 87 1.16 -5.32 -5.58
N ILE A 88 1.54 -6.34 -6.35
CA ILE A 88 1.36 -7.75 -5.94
C ILE A 88 2.19 -8.12 -4.70
N ILE A 89 3.21 -7.32 -4.38
CA ILE A 89 4.07 -7.49 -3.20
C ILE A 89 3.46 -6.90 -1.90
N ASN A 90 2.30 -6.22 -1.99
CA ASN A 90 1.59 -5.66 -0.83
C ASN A 90 0.76 -6.75 -0.13
N THR A 91 1.47 -7.72 0.46
CA THR A 91 0.89 -8.93 1.07
C THR A 91 0.45 -8.71 2.52
N GLY A 92 1.05 -7.77 3.23
CA GLY A 92 0.85 -7.59 4.66
C GLY A 92 1.57 -8.64 5.52
N THR A 93 2.34 -9.55 4.93
CA THR A 93 2.99 -10.67 5.64
C THR A 93 3.84 -10.18 6.80
N ALA A 94 4.67 -9.15 6.58
CA ALA A 94 5.59 -8.66 7.59
C ALA A 94 4.88 -8.02 8.81
N ALA A 95 3.82 -7.24 8.57
CA ALA A 95 3.00 -6.69 9.65
C ALA A 95 2.23 -7.79 10.39
N SER A 96 1.71 -8.78 9.66
CA SER A 96 1.04 -9.96 10.25
C SER A 96 1.98 -10.79 11.12
N ALA A 97 3.23 -11.00 10.68
CA ALA A 97 4.21 -11.77 11.41
C ALA A 97 4.51 -11.16 12.79
N VAL A 98 4.77 -9.85 12.85
CA VAL A 98 5.01 -9.18 14.15
C VAL A 98 3.73 -9.03 14.99
N TYR A 99 2.56 -8.91 14.37
CA TYR A 99 1.27 -8.98 15.07
C TYR A 99 1.09 -10.33 15.77
N GLN A 100 1.39 -11.43 15.08
CA GLN A 100 1.39 -12.78 15.66
C GLN A 100 2.44 -12.97 16.77
N GLN A 101 3.50 -12.14 16.78
CA GLN A 101 4.49 -12.07 17.87
C GLN A 101 4.07 -11.14 19.03
N GLY A 102 2.84 -10.60 19.00
CA GLY A 102 2.28 -9.79 20.08
C GLY A 102 2.35 -8.27 19.85
N ALA A 103 2.82 -7.81 18.70
CA ALA A 103 2.68 -6.39 18.34
C ALA A 103 1.19 -6.02 18.25
N TYR A 104 0.81 -4.86 18.76
CA TYR A 104 -0.56 -4.39 18.65
C TYR A 104 -0.85 -3.94 17.22
N TYR A 105 -2.05 -4.26 16.72
CA TYR A 105 -2.54 -3.82 15.42
C TYR A 105 -3.79 -2.97 15.63
N ALA A 106 -3.88 -1.85 14.94
CA ALA A 106 -4.94 -0.88 15.14
C ALA A 106 -5.62 -0.54 13.81
N ASN A 107 -6.92 -0.27 13.88
CA ASN A 107 -7.73 0.27 12.79
C ASN A 107 -7.78 -0.62 11.52
N GLY A 108 -7.62 -1.93 11.64
CA GLY A 108 -7.58 -2.86 10.50
C GLY A 108 -8.86 -2.89 9.65
N GLU A 109 -9.98 -2.49 10.24
CA GLU A 109 -11.27 -2.32 9.58
C GLU A 109 -11.31 -1.10 8.62
N PHE A 110 -10.39 -0.15 8.76
CA PHE A 110 -10.37 1.06 7.96
C PHE A 110 -9.52 0.86 6.70
N ILE A 111 -10.20 0.46 5.63
CA ILE A 111 -9.65 0.29 4.28
C ILE A 111 -10.23 1.34 3.34
N GLN A 112 -9.37 2.08 2.65
CA GLN A 112 -9.79 3.07 1.67
C GLN A 112 -9.94 2.46 0.29
N ILE A 113 -11.11 2.73 -0.29
CA ILE A 113 -11.45 2.43 -1.67
C ILE A 113 -11.26 3.68 -2.53
N HIS A 114 -10.49 3.56 -3.61
CA HIS A 114 -10.36 4.61 -4.61
C HIS A 114 -11.53 4.55 -5.61
N PRO A 115 -12.19 5.68 -5.94
CA PRO A 115 -13.37 5.66 -6.81
C PRO A 115 -13.07 5.33 -8.28
N THR A 116 -11.82 5.55 -8.72
CA THR A 116 -11.45 5.48 -10.13
C THR A 116 -10.28 4.52 -10.35
N ALA A 117 -10.58 3.29 -10.75
CA ALA A 117 -9.61 2.32 -11.22
C ALA A 117 -10.07 1.69 -12.55
N ILE A 118 -9.12 1.38 -13.43
CA ILE A 118 -9.34 0.58 -14.63
C ILE A 118 -9.49 -0.88 -14.19
N PRO A 119 -10.62 -1.54 -14.48
CA PRO A 119 -10.74 -2.98 -14.28
C PRO A 119 -9.76 -3.71 -15.20
N GLY A 120 -9.04 -4.68 -14.63
CA GLY A 120 -8.11 -5.53 -15.37
C GLY A 120 -8.24 -6.99 -14.93
N ASP A 121 -7.79 -7.90 -15.78
CA ASP A 121 -7.82 -9.34 -15.52
C ASP A 121 -6.86 -9.72 -14.39
N ASP A 122 -5.70 -9.07 -14.32
CA ASP A 122 -4.64 -9.27 -13.34
C ASP A 122 -4.83 -8.43 -12.06
N LYS A 123 -5.01 -7.12 -12.22
CA LYS A 123 -5.16 -6.15 -11.13
C LYS A 123 -5.98 -4.95 -11.56
N LEU A 124 -6.39 -4.13 -10.57
CA LEU A 124 -7.06 -2.86 -10.83
C LEU A 124 -5.99 -1.78 -10.98
N ARG A 125 -6.06 -0.94 -12.01
CA ARG A 125 -5.05 0.09 -12.24
C ARG A 125 -5.60 1.43 -11.83
N LEU A 126 -4.90 2.13 -10.95
CA LEU A 126 -5.33 3.42 -10.45
C LEU A 126 -5.40 4.44 -11.59
N MET A 127 -6.53 5.13 -11.71
CA MET A 127 -6.61 6.41 -12.42
C MET A 127 -6.55 7.53 -11.40
N SER A 128 -5.55 8.42 -11.52
CA SER A 128 -5.32 9.47 -10.51
C SER A 128 -6.58 10.30 -10.26
N GLU A 129 -6.83 10.62 -9.00
CA GLU A 129 -7.87 11.58 -8.60
C GLU A 129 -7.73 12.94 -9.31
N SER A 130 -6.52 13.31 -9.74
CA SER A 130 -6.28 14.48 -10.58
C SER A 130 -7.16 14.51 -11.82
N ALA A 131 -7.59 13.36 -12.38
CA ALA A 131 -8.52 13.33 -13.49
C ALA A 131 -9.86 14.02 -13.15
N ARG A 132 -10.47 13.72 -11.98
CA ARG A 132 -11.66 14.44 -11.51
C ARG A 132 -11.31 15.88 -11.13
N GLY A 133 -10.15 16.09 -10.48
CA GLY A 133 -9.65 17.41 -10.08
C GLY A 133 -9.49 18.39 -11.23
N GLU A 134 -9.12 17.91 -12.42
CA GLU A 134 -8.93 18.71 -13.64
C GLU A 134 -10.22 18.80 -14.50
N GLY A 135 -11.37 18.48 -13.92
CA GLY A 135 -12.68 18.63 -14.55
C GLY A 135 -13.27 17.36 -15.14
N GLY A 136 -12.67 16.18 -14.88
CA GLY A 136 -13.23 14.91 -15.31
C GLY A 136 -14.63 14.66 -14.77
N ARG A 137 -15.54 14.21 -15.64
CA ARG A 137 -16.96 14.05 -15.32
C ARG A 137 -17.35 12.58 -15.27
N VAL A 138 -17.99 12.15 -14.18
CA VAL A 138 -18.42 10.77 -13.99
C VAL A 138 -19.88 10.61 -14.42
N TRP A 139 -20.14 9.62 -15.28
CA TRP A 139 -21.50 9.37 -15.77
C TRP A 139 -21.72 7.92 -16.20
N THR A 140 -22.99 7.53 -16.31
CA THR A 140 -23.41 6.28 -16.97
C THR A 140 -24.70 6.52 -17.77
N TYR A 141 -25.25 5.51 -18.43
CA TYR A 141 -26.55 5.64 -19.09
C TYR A 141 -27.71 5.41 -18.11
N LYS A 142 -28.71 6.29 -18.17
CA LYS A 142 -30.02 6.12 -17.54
C LYS A 142 -31.09 6.50 -18.56
N ASP A 143 -32.06 5.63 -18.77
CA ASP A 143 -33.13 5.82 -19.78
C ASP A 143 -32.59 6.14 -21.19
N GLY A 144 -31.48 5.50 -21.57
CA GLY A 144 -30.82 5.68 -22.87
C GLY A 144 -30.06 7.00 -23.04
N LYS A 145 -29.89 7.80 -21.97
CA LYS A 145 -29.18 9.09 -22.01
C LYS A 145 -28.03 9.14 -21.00
N PRO A 146 -26.95 9.91 -21.27
CA PRO A 146 -25.91 10.16 -20.28
C PRO A 146 -26.48 10.80 -19.00
N TRP A 147 -26.14 10.22 -17.86
CA TRP A 147 -26.55 10.66 -16.53
C TRP A 147 -25.33 10.94 -15.66
N TYR A 148 -25.09 12.22 -15.37
CA TYR A 148 -24.01 12.72 -14.54
C TYR A 148 -24.41 12.71 -13.06
N PHE A 149 -24.57 11.52 -12.50
CA PHE A 149 -25.21 11.30 -11.20
C PHE A 149 -24.54 12.03 -10.03
N LEU A 150 -23.21 12.24 -10.04
CA LEU A 150 -22.53 13.02 -8.99
C LEU A 150 -22.89 14.51 -9.05
N GLU A 151 -23.01 15.07 -10.25
CA GLU A 151 -23.41 16.47 -10.46
C GLU A 151 -24.88 16.70 -10.09
N GLU A 152 -25.74 15.72 -10.37
CA GLU A 152 -27.16 15.76 -9.98
C GLU A 152 -27.36 15.64 -8.46
N LYS A 153 -26.72 14.64 -7.82
CA LYS A 153 -26.87 14.38 -6.38
C LYS A 153 -26.15 15.41 -5.51
N TYR A 154 -25.01 15.94 -5.97
CA TYR A 154 -24.14 16.85 -5.21
C TYR A 154 -23.81 18.13 -6.00
N PRO A 155 -24.79 19.00 -6.30
CA PRO A 155 -24.62 20.12 -7.22
C PRO A 155 -23.55 21.14 -6.77
N ALA A 156 -23.29 21.25 -5.46
CA ALA A 156 -22.26 22.15 -4.94
C ALA A 156 -20.81 21.65 -5.18
N TYR A 157 -20.62 20.32 -5.29
CA TYR A 157 -19.29 19.70 -5.39
C TYR A 157 -19.05 19.04 -6.76
N GLY A 158 -20.10 18.51 -7.39
CA GLY A 158 -20.02 17.71 -8.61
C GLY A 158 -19.05 16.54 -8.47
N ASN A 159 -18.10 16.43 -9.39
CA ASN A 159 -17.10 15.35 -9.39
C ASN A 159 -15.98 15.52 -8.35
N LEU A 160 -15.99 16.64 -7.59
CA LEU A 160 -15.02 16.93 -6.53
C LEU A 160 -15.51 16.49 -5.14
N VAL A 161 -16.58 15.69 -5.06
CA VAL A 161 -16.98 15.04 -3.81
C VAL A 161 -15.83 14.20 -3.21
N PRO A 162 -15.81 14.04 -1.87
CA PRO A 162 -14.91 13.12 -1.18
C PRO A 162 -14.88 11.71 -1.81
N ARG A 163 -13.72 11.04 -1.71
CA ARG A 163 -13.50 9.72 -2.34
C ARG A 163 -14.51 8.68 -1.88
N ASP A 164 -14.85 8.66 -0.60
CA ASP A 164 -15.83 7.74 -0.02
C ASP A 164 -17.23 7.97 -0.62
N ILE A 165 -17.64 9.23 -0.81
CA ILE A 165 -18.90 9.56 -1.47
C ILE A 165 -18.86 9.11 -2.93
N ALA A 166 -17.86 9.52 -3.71
CA ALA A 166 -17.72 9.10 -5.10
C ALA A 166 -17.77 7.57 -5.25
N THR A 167 -17.02 6.85 -4.41
CA THR A 167 -16.99 5.39 -4.41
C THR A 167 -18.36 4.79 -4.13
N ARG A 168 -19.04 5.22 -3.06
CA ARG A 168 -20.36 4.68 -2.67
C ARG A 168 -21.39 4.91 -3.76
N GLU A 169 -21.35 6.07 -4.38
CA GLU A 169 -22.27 6.44 -5.46
C GLU A 169 -22.03 5.64 -6.74
N ILE A 170 -20.77 5.46 -7.13
CA ILE A 170 -20.43 4.60 -8.28
C ILE A 170 -20.85 3.16 -8.00
N PHE A 171 -20.62 2.66 -6.77
CA PHE A 171 -21.00 1.32 -6.37
C PHE A 171 -22.52 1.13 -6.39
N ASP A 172 -23.29 2.04 -5.79
CA ASP A 172 -24.76 2.03 -5.80
C ASP A 172 -25.31 2.03 -7.23
N VAL A 173 -24.79 2.90 -8.10
CA VAL A 173 -25.20 3.00 -9.51
C VAL A 173 -24.94 1.69 -10.27
N CYS A 174 -23.78 1.06 -10.08
CA CYS A 174 -23.43 -0.16 -10.78
C CYS A 174 -24.11 -1.41 -10.20
N VAL A 175 -24.05 -1.57 -8.88
CA VAL A 175 -24.35 -2.83 -8.19
C VAL A 175 -25.80 -2.89 -7.74
N GLU A 176 -26.34 -1.81 -7.18
CA GLU A 176 -27.72 -1.80 -6.67
C GLU A 176 -28.70 -1.42 -7.78
N GLN A 177 -28.42 -0.34 -8.51
CA GLN A 177 -29.30 0.15 -9.58
C GLN A 177 -29.11 -0.60 -10.91
N LYS A 178 -28.03 -1.38 -11.07
CA LYS A 178 -27.69 -2.10 -12.30
C LYS A 178 -27.58 -1.21 -13.54
N LEU A 179 -27.14 0.04 -13.34
CA LEU A 179 -26.95 1.04 -14.40
C LEU A 179 -25.49 1.13 -14.88
N GLY A 180 -24.70 0.08 -14.66
CA GLY A 180 -23.34 0.01 -15.18
C GLY A 180 -23.30 -0.13 -16.71
N ILE A 181 -22.18 0.25 -17.31
CA ILE A 181 -21.99 0.25 -18.77
C ILE A 181 -22.18 -1.17 -19.31
N ASN A 182 -23.09 -1.34 -20.27
CA ASN A 182 -23.40 -2.65 -20.89
C ASN A 182 -23.76 -3.75 -19.87
N GLY A 183 -24.27 -3.38 -18.70
CA GLY A 183 -24.58 -4.33 -17.61
C GLY A 183 -23.37 -4.75 -16.77
N GLU A 184 -22.19 -4.20 -17.04
CA GLU A 184 -20.96 -4.43 -16.28
C GLU A 184 -20.81 -3.39 -15.18
N ASN A 185 -20.12 -3.73 -14.08
CA ASN A 185 -19.87 -2.81 -12.97
C ASN A 185 -18.81 -1.77 -13.34
N MET A 186 -19.16 -0.82 -14.20
CA MET A 186 -18.31 0.27 -14.65
C MET A 186 -19.15 1.50 -14.96
N VAL A 187 -18.54 2.68 -14.74
CA VAL A 187 -19.05 3.98 -15.19
C VAL A 187 -17.99 4.67 -16.04
N TYR A 188 -18.38 5.74 -16.72
CA TYR A 188 -17.47 6.58 -17.50
C TYR A 188 -16.86 7.68 -16.63
N LEU A 189 -15.57 7.96 -16.85
CA LEU A 189 -14.86 9.15 -16.42
C LEU A 189 -14.39 9.89 -17.68
N ASP A 190 -15.03 11.00 -17.97
CA ASP A 190 -14.88 11.71 -19.24
C ASP A 190 -14.03 12.97 -19.10
N LEU A 191 -12.94 13.02 -19.88
CA LEU A 191 -12.05 14.16 -20.06
C LEU A 191 -12.09 14.72 -21.50
N SER A 192 -12.83 14.09 -22.42
CA SER A 192 -12.81 14.41 -23.87
C SER A 192 -13.29 15.82 -24.21
N HIS A 193 -13.98 16.47 -23.28
CA HIS A 193 -14.44 17.85 -23.38
C HIS A 193 -13.36 18.89 -23.02
N LYS A 194 -12.20 18.46 -22.52
CA LYS A 194 -11.05 19.32 -22.16
C LYS A 194 -10.12 19.51 -23.35
N ASP A 195 -9.32 20.57 -23.33
CA ASP A 195 -8.27 20.78 -24.35
C ASP A 195 -7.23 19.64 -24.26
N PRO A 196 -7.03 18.87 -25.36
CA PRO A 196 -6.00 17.83 -25.42
C PRO A 196 -4.62 18.28 -24.94
N LYS A 197 -4.21 19.52 -25.25
CA LYS A 197 -2.90 20.04 -24.84
C LYS A 197 -2.81 20.26 -23.33
N GLU A 198 -3.91 20.71 -22.71
CA GLU A 198 -3.97 20.87 -21.24
C GLU A 198 -3.88 19.49 -20.56
N LEU A 199 -4.57 18.50 -21.13
CA LEU A 199 -4.54 17.12 -20.65
C LEU A 199 -3.13 16.52 -20.74
N ASP A 200 -2.40 16.74 -21.84
CA ASP A 200 -1.03 16.24 -22.00
C ASP A 200 -0.08 16.78 -20.93
N ILE A 201 -0.18 18.07 -20.62
CA ILE A 201 0.69 18.74 -19.65
C ILE A 201 0.38 18.26 -18.23
N LYS A 202 -0.90 18.15 -17.87
CA LYS A 202 -1.32 17.89 -16.49
C LYS A 202 -1.50 16.42 -16.16
N LEU A 203 -1.97 15.63 -17.12
CA LEU A 203 -2.45 14.26 -16.96
C LEU A 203 -1.77 13.27 -17.92
N GLY A 204 -0.76 13.68 -18.71
CA GLY A 204 -0.13 12.85 -19.73
C GLY A 204 0.27 11.44 -19.24
N GLY A 205 0.85 11.35 -18.03
CA GLY A 205 1.24 10.05 -17.46
C GLY A 205 0.06 9.10 -17.19
N ILE A 206 -1.09 9.60 -16.75
CA ILE A 206 -2.26 8.71 -16.55
C ILE A 206 -2.95 8.37 -17.86
N ILE A 207 -2.87 9.26 -18.85
CA ILE A 207 -3.44 9.03 -20.17
C ILE A 207 -2.65 7.94 -20.90
N GLU A 208 -1.32 8.03 -20.89
CA GLU A 208 -0.44 7.01 -21.45
C GLU A 208 -0.69 5.63 -20.82
N ILE A 209 -0.90 5.58 -19.50
CA ILE A 209 -1.28 4.36 -18.79
C ILE A 209 -2.59 3.81 -19.35
N TYR A 210 -3.64 4.64 -19.47
CA TYR A 210 -4.93 4.18 -19.97
C TYR A 210 -4.81 3.64 -21.40
N GLU A 211 -4.23 4.42 -22.31
CA GLU A 211 -4.00 4.03 -23.72
C GLU A 211 -3.25 2.71 -23.83
N LYS A 212 -2.19 2.53 -23.03
CA LYS A 212 -1.39 1.30 -23.04
C LYS A 212 -2.20 0.06 -22.64
N PHE A 213 -3.15 0.19 -21.72
CA PHE A 213 -3.90 -0.96 -21.18
C PHE A 213 -5.23 -1.21 -21.87
N THR A 214 -5.88 -0.18 -22.41
CA THR A 214 -7.21 -0.31 -23.05
C THR A 214 -7.17 -0.13 -24.56
N GLY A 215 -6.13 0.53 -25.09
CA GLY A 215 -6.05 0.93 -26.50
C GLY A 215 -6.85 2.19 -26.85
N ASP A 216 -7.61 2.75 -25.91
CA ASP A 216 -8.46 3.91 -26.12
C ASP A 216 -7.76 5.21 -25.70
N ASP A 217 -7.98 6.30 -26.45
CA ASP A 217 -7.45 7.65 -26.19
C ASP A 217 -8.43 8.45 -25.31
N PRO A 218 -8.12 8.72 -24.03
CA PRO A 218 -8.96 9.48 -23.09
C PRO A 218 -9.29 10.91 -23.51
N ARG A 219 -8.56 11.47 -24.49
CA ARG A 219 -8.83 12.80 -25.04
C ARG A 219 -10.02 12.78 -25.99
N LYS A 220 -10.44 11.58 -26.44
CA LYS A 220 -11.52 11.39 -27.41
C LYS A 220 -12.64 10.51 -26.86
N LEU A 221 -12.29 9.52 -26.06
CA LEU A 221 -13.22 8.54 -25.51
C LEU A 221 -13.21 8.60 -23.99
N PRO A 222 -14.38 8.49 -23.33
CA PRO A 222 -14.44 8.44 -21.88
C PRO A 222 -13.82 7.15 -21.34
N MET A 223 -13.10 7.26 -20.23
CA MET A 223 -12.47 6.12 -19.59
C MET A 223 -13.49 5.29 -18.83
N LYS A 224 -13.42 3.97 -18.91
CA LYS A 224 -14.19 3.04 -18.05
C LYS A 224 -13.50 2.86 -16.71
N ILE A 225 -14.23 3.08 -15.63
CA ILE A 225 -13.72 3.01 -14.26
C ILE A 225 -14.68 2.29 -13.32
N PHE A 226 -14.13 1.72 -12.25
CA PHE A 226 -14.88 1.21 -11.10
C PHE A 226 -14.08 1.42 -9.79
N PRO A 227 -14.72 1.44 -8.61
CA PRO A 227 -14.01 1.57 -7.35
C PRO A 227 -13.14 0.34 -7.02
N ALA A 228 -12.03 0.57 -6.32
CA ALA A 228 -11.04 -0.46 -6.01
C ALA A 228 -10.36 -0.23 -4.66
N VAL A 229 -10.04 -1.31 -3.94
CA VAL A 229 -9.18 -1.23 -2.73
C VAL A 229 -7.85 -0.55 -3.07
N HIS A 230 -7.41 0.35 -2.20
CA HIS A 230 -6.28 1.22 -2.51
C HIS A 230 -5.31 1.52 -1.38
N TYR A 231 -5.77 1.70 -0.15
CA TYR A 231 -4.88 2.04 0.94
C TYR A 231 -5.39 1.49 2.26
N SER A 232 -4.50 0.99 3.11
CA SER A 232 -4.84 0.59 4.48
C SER A 232 -4.55 1.73 5.44
N MET A 233 -5.58 2.23 6.13
CA MET A 233 -5.36 3.19 7.22
C MET A 233 -4.92 2.50 8.50
N GLY A 234 -5.35 1.26 8.70
CA GLY A 234 -4.89 0.41 9.79
C GLY A 234 -3.51 -0.18 9.53
N GLY A 235 -2.86 -0.55 10.62
CA GLY A 235 -1.50 -1.07 10.61
C GLY A 235 -1.02 -1.40 12.02
N LEU A 236 0.30 -1.56 12.16
CA LEU A 236 0.95 -1.68 13.45
C LEU A 236 0.66 -0.44 14.29
N TRP A 237 0.27 -0.66 15.55
CA TRP A 237 0.18 0.39 16.54
C TRP A 237 1.58 0.92 16.85
N VAL A 238 1.69 2.24 16.94
CA VAL A 238 2.93 2.96 17.24
C VAL A 238 2.65 4.12 18.19
N ASP A 239 3.62 4.47 19.03
CA ASP A 239 3.58 5.67 19.85
C ASP A 239 3.98 6.93 19.06
N TYR A 240 4.05 8.09 19.73
CA TYR A 240 4.47 9.35 19.10
C TYR A 240 5.93 9.38 18.61
N LYS A 241 6.73 8.37 18.98
CA LYS A 241 8.11 8.17 18.53
C LYS A 241 8.22 7.12 17.42
N GLN A 242 7.10 6.64 16.88
CA GLN A 242 7.01 5.56 15.90
C GLN A 242 7.44 4.18 16.42
N MET A 243 7.54 3.98 17.74
CA MET A 243 7.85 2.69 18.34
C MET A 243 6.57 1.86 18.51
N THR A 244 6.62 0.58 18.14
CA THR A 244 5.51 -0.34 18.32
C THR A 244 5.35 -0.76 19.79
N SER A 245 4.36 -1.61 20.09
CA SER A 245 4.23 -2.21 21.42
C SER A 245 5.35 -3.20 21.78
N ILE A 246 6.20 -3.60 20.80
CA ILE A 246 7.43 -4.37 21.04
C ILE A 246 8.59 -3.37 21.11
N PRO A 247 9.25 -3.20 22.28
CA PRO A 247 10.38 -2.29 22.42
C PRO A 247 11.50 -2.61 21.41
N GLY A 248 12.09 -1.58 20.80
CA GLY A 248 13.13 -1.73 19.77
C GLY A 248 12.61 -2.01 18.36
N LEU A 249 11.32 -2.32 18.20
CA LEU A 249 10.66 -2.40 16.90
C LEU A 249 9.85 -1.14 16.63
N PHE A 250 10.12 -0.47 15.52
CA PHE A 250 9.46 0.73 15.03
C PHE A 250 8.69 0.42 13.74
N ALA A 251 7.75 1.28 13.36
CA ALA A 251 7.07 1.20 12.07
C ALA A 251 6.88 2.59 11.43
N ALA A 252 6.87 2.64 10.10
CA ALA A 252 6.66 3.88 9.36
C ALA A 252 6.00 3.62 8.00
N GLY A 253 5.09 4.51 7.62
CA GLY A 253 4.41 4.46 6.32
C GLY A 253 3.11 3.67 6.38
N GLU A 254 2.72 3.02 5.28
CA GLU A 254 1.40 2.37 5.21
C GLU A 254 1.26 1.15 6.14
N CYS A 255 2.36 0.60 6.66
CA CYS A 255 2.30 -0.47 7.66
C CYS A 255 2.01 0.05 9.08
N ASP A 256 1.95 1.36 9.32
CA ASP A 256 1.58 1.97 10.61
C ASP A 256 0.17 2.58 10.57
N TYR A 257 -0.49 2.68 11.73
CA TYR A 257 -1.89 3.12 11.84
C TYR A 257 -2.09 4.64 12.01
N SER A 258 -1.02 5.39 12.26
CA SER A 258 -1.05 6.56 13.17
C SER A 258 -1.71 7.82 12.59
N MET A 259 -1.62 8.04 11.29
CA MET A 259 -1.86 9.38 10.70
C MET A 259 -3.28 9.61 10.16
N HIS A 260 -4.03 8.55 9.86
CA HIS A 260 -5.17 8.67 8.92
C HIS A 260 -6.54 8.39 9.52
N GLY A 261 -6.61 7.85 10.75
CA GLY A 261 -7.88 7.50 11.40
C GLY A 261 -8.77 6.66 10.49
N GLY A 262 -10.05 7.03 10.35
CA GLY A 262 -11.01 6.29 9.53
C GLY A 262 -11.00 6.61 8.03
N ASN A 263 -10.31 7.66 7.58
CA ASN A 263 -10.26 8.02 6.16
C ASN A 263 -9.05 8.88 5.81
N ARG A 264 -8.17 8.37 4.95
CA ARG A 264 -6.99 9.08 4.46
C ARG A 264 -7.36 10.19 3.47
N LEU A 265 -6.92 11.42 3.71
CA LEU A 265 -6.98 12.47 2.69
C LEU A 265 -6.11 12.13 1.47
N GLY A 266 -6.59 12.48 0.26
CA GLY A 266 -5.82 12.31 -0.97
C GLY A 266 -4.44 12.98 -0.88
N ALA A 267 -3.42 12.30 -1.41
CA ALA A 267 -2.01 12.70 -1.40
C ALA A 267 -1.29 12.71 -0.02
N ASN A 268 -1.97 12.41 1.08
CA ASN A 268 -1.32 12.37 2.40
C ASN A 268 -0.49 11.09 2.66
N SER A 269 -0.61 10.02 1.88
CA SER A 269 0.15 8.78 2.13
C SER A 269 1.66 8.95 1.92
N LEU A 270 2.06 9.65 0.86
CA LEU A 270 3.47 9.91 0.59
C LEU A 270 4.05 10.84 1.65
N LEU A 271 3.25 11.82 2.09
CA LEU A 271 3.62 12.70 3.20
C LEU A 271 3.77 11.92 4.51
N SER A 272 2.84 11.03 4.85
CA SER A 272 2.92 10.22 6.07
C SER A 272 4.09 9.25 6.04
N ALA A 273 4.42 8.67 4.87
CA ALA A 273 5.59 7.80 4.74
C ALA A 273 6.91 8.57 5.00
N ILE A 274 7.06 9.75 4.39
CA ILE A 274 8.24 10.61 4.62
C ILE A 274 8.30 11.07 6.08
N TYR A 275 7.17 11.53 6.63
CA TYR A 275 7.08 11.95 8.03
C TYR A 275 7.43 10.80 8.98
N GLY A 276 6.86 9.61 8.76
CA GLY A 276 7.13 8.41 9.55
C GLY A 276 8.61 8.08 9.56
N GLY A 277 9.29 8.09 8.41
CA GLY A 277 10.74 7.91 8.34
C GLY A 277 11.54 9.00 9.07
N MET A 278 11.11 10.27 8.95
CA MET A 278 11.74 11.41 9.64
C MET A 278 11.56 11.38 11.15
N VAL A 279 10.53 10.71 11.67
CA VAL A 279 10.31 10.53 13.11
C VAL A 279 10.98 9.24 13.61
N ALA A 280 10.78 8.11 12.93
CA ALA A 280 11.30 6.81 13.34
C ALA A 280 12.84 6.78 13.36
N GLY A 281 13.51 7.34 12.35
CA GLY A 281 14.97 7.30 12.23
C GLY A 281 15.69 7.95 13.43
N PRO A 282 15.46 9.23 13.75
CA PRO A 282 16.07 9.88 14.89
C PRO A 282 15.70 9.25 16.24
N ASN A 283 14.45 8.79 16.42
CA ASN A 283 14.02 8.14 17.65
C ASN A 283 14.63 6.75 17.83
N ALA A 284 14.87 6.00 16.74
CA ALA A 284 15.62 4.75 16.80
C ALA A 284 17.06 5.00 17.28
N ILE A 285 17.72 6.06 16.80
CA ILE A 285 19.06 6.44 17.28
C ILE A 285 19.04 6.85 18.75
N GLU A 286 18.04 7.60 19.20
CA GLU A 286 17.88 7.96 20.61
C GLU A 286 17.68 6.72 21.49
N TYR A 287 16.82 5.80 21.05
CA TYR A 287 16.57 4.52 21.70
C TYR A 287 17.87 3.71 21.86
N MET A 288 18.65 3.56 20.77
CA MET A 288 19.92 2.84 20.78
C MET A 288 20.91 3.41 21.81
N LYS A 289 21.00 4.74 21.94
CA LYS A 289 21.87 5.39 22.94
C LYS A 289 21.45 5.15 24.38
N GLY A 290 20.16 4.87 24.61
CA GLY A 290 19.59 4.59 25.92
C GLY A 290 19.62 3.11 26.32
N LEU A 291 20.09 2.21 25.45
CA LEU A 291 20.13 0.78 25.74
C LEU A 291 21.13 0.47 26.85
N SER A 292 20.67 -0.24 27.88
CA SER A 292 21.54 -0.87 28.89
C SER A 292 22.26 -2.11 28.33
N LYS A 293 21.67 -2.75 27.32
CA LYS A 293 22.15 -3.96 26.66
C LYS A 293 21.93 -3.83 25.15
N SER A 294 23.02 -3.86 24.39
CA SER A 294 22.99 -3.91 22.92
C SER A 294 22.74 -5.34 22.42
N SER A 295 22.27 -5.46 21.19
CA SER A 295 22.08 -6.69 20.43
C SER A 295 23.32 -7.58 20.39
N ASP A 296 24.53 -7.00 20.36
CA ASP A 296 25.81 -7.75 20.40
C ASP A 296 26.06 -8.46 21.76
N ALA A 297 25.42 -7.97 22.83
CA ALA A 297 25.50 -8.57 24.16
C ALA A 297 24.39 -9.62 24.40
N VAL A 298 23.53 -9.86 23.41
CA VAL A 298 22.51 -10.91 23.44
C VAL A 298 23.17 -12.22 22.98
N SER A 299 22.87 -13.33 23.68
CA SER A 299 23.42 -14.65 23.34
C SER A 299 23.09 -15.05 21.90
N SER A 300 24.07 -15.63 21.19
CA SER A 300 23.87 -16.14 19.82
C SER A 300 22.71 -17.14 19.75
N THR A 301 22.48 -17.87 20.84
CA THR A 301 21.38 -18.84 20.98
C THR A 301 20.00 -18.24 20.74
N VAL A 302 19.78 -16.96 21.06
CA VAL A 302 18.49 -16.28 20.80
C VAL A 302 18.23 -16.17 19.30
N TYR A 303 19.28 -15.83 18.55
CA TYR A 303 19.21 -15.70 17.10
C TYR A 303 19.08 -17.07 16.43
N GLU A 304 19.92 -18.03 16.83
CA GLU A 304 19.90 -19.42 16.35
C GLU A 304 18.52 -20.08 16.57
N GLN A 305 17.90 -19.86 17.73
CA GLN A 305 16.54 -20.36 18.00
C GLN A 305 15.49 -19.75 17.08
N ASN A 306 15.56 -18.45 16.82
CA ASN A 306 14.60 -17.78 15.93
C ASN A 306 14.77 -18.22 14.46
N GLU A 307 16.01 -18.46 14.03
CA GLU A 307 16.32 -19.07 12.71
C GLU A 307 15.76 -20.49 12.62
N LEU A 308 15.96 -21.31 13.66
CA LEU A 308 15.44 -22.68 13.71
C LEU A 308 13.92 -22.72 13.60
N ILE A 309 13.18 -21.84 14.30
CA ILE A 309 11.72 -21.81 14.22
C ILE A 309 11.23 -21.55 12.78
N GLU A 310 11.83 -20.58 12.09
CA GLU A 310 11.44 -20.29 10.69
C GLU A 310 11.91 -21.38 9.72
N THR A 311 13.07 -21.98 9.96
CA THR A 311 13.58 -23.10 9.17
C THR A 311 12.68 -24.32 9.31
N GLU A 312 12.25 -24.66 10.52
CA GLU A 312 11.29 -25.73 10.79
C GLU A 312 9.94 -25.44 10.14
N LYS A 313 9.43 -24.20 10.25
CA LYS A 313 8.18 -23.79 9.59
C LYS A 313 8.27 -23.95 8.07
N PHE A 314 9.37 -23.51 7.46
CA PHE A 314 9.61 -23.67 6.02
C PHE A 314 9.68 -25.14 5.62
N ASN A 315 10.45 -25.96 6.34
CA ASN A 315 10.56 -27.40 6.09
C ASN A 315 9.22 -28.12 6.25
N ASN A 316 8.43 -27.74 7.25
CA ASN A 316 7.09 -28.27 7.47
C ASN A 316 6.19 -27.99 6.26
N ILE A 317 6.21 -26.77 5.72
CA ILE A 317 5.47 -26.41 4.50
C ILE A 317 5.88 -27.29 3.32
N LEU A 318 7.18 -27.55 3.13
CA LEU A 318 7.67 -28.42 2.05
C LEU A 318 7.23 -29.88 2.18
N THR A 319 6.95 -30.34 3.40
CA THR A 319 6.49 -31.72 3.66
C THR A 319 4.98 -31.90 3.59
N LEU A 320 4.21 -30.82 3.43
CA LEU A 320 2.75 -30.91 3.32
C LEU A 320 2.36 -31.68 2.05
N ASP A 321 1.50 -32.69 2.22
CA ASP A 321 0.97 -33.56 1.16
C ASP A 321 -0.55 -33.46 1.01
N GLY A 322 -1.14 -32.37 1.53
CA GLY A 322 -2.56 -32.07 1.42
C GLY A 322 -2.99 -31.67 0.00
N ASN A 323 -4.31 -31.62 -0.22
CA ASN A 323 -4.91 -31.28 -1.52
C ASN A 323 -5.25 -29.79 -1.68
N GLU A 324 -4.99 -28.98 -0.66
CA GLU A 324 -5.29 -27.54 -0.68
C GLU A 324 -4.34 -26.77 -1.59
N ASN A 325 -4.88 -25.84 -2.38
CA ASN A 325 -4.11 -25.01 -3.30
C ASN A 325 -4.01 -23.57 -2.76
N ALA A 326 -2.80 -23.12 -2.45
CA ALA A 326 -2.56 -21.79 -1.89
C ALA A 326 -3.10 -20.64 -2.77
N TYR A 327 -3.08 -20.78 -4.10
CA TYR A 327 -3.64 -19.79 -5.01
C TYR A 327 -5.17 -19.76 -5.00
N VAL A 328 -5.80 -20.92 -4.79
CA VAL A 328 -7.26 -21.00 -4.62
C VAL A 328 -7.65 -20.37 -3.29
N LEU A 329 -6.95 -20.69 -2.20
CA LEU A 329 -7.19 -20.07 -0.89
C LEU A 329 -7.05 -18.55 -0.93
N HIS A 330 -6.03 -18.02 -1.62
CA HIS A 330 -5.87 -16.56 -1.78
C HIS A 330 -7.00 -15.94 -2.60
N LYS A 331 -7.44 -16.62 -3.67
CA LYS A 331 -8.57 -16.16 -4.47
C LYS A 331 -9.86 -16.15 -3.64
N GLU A 332 -10.14 -17.22 -2.92
CA GLU A 332 -11.31 -17.34 -2.04
C GLU A 332 -11.28 -16.24 -0.97
N LEU A 333 -10.14 -15.98 -0.33
CA LEU A 333 -10.00 -14.89 0.64
C LEU A 333 -10.43 -13.52 0.07
N GLY A 334 -10.11 -13.26 -1.21
CA GLY A 334 -10.48 -12.01 -1.88
C GLY A 334 -11.92 -11.94 -2.39
N GLU A 335 -12.66 -13.06 -2.38
CA GLU A 335 -14.08 -13.13 -2.77
C GLU A 335 -15.05 -12.92 -1.60
N TRP A 336 -14.55 -13.00 -0.36
CA TRP A 336 -15.33 -12.93 0.89
C TRP A 336 -15.53 -11.51 1.44
#